data_AF-A0A973KN72-F1
#
_entry.id   AF-A0A973KN72-F1
#
_cell.length_a   1.000
_cell.length_b   1.000
_cell.length_c   1.000
_cell.angle_alpha   90.00
_cell.angle_beta   90.00
_cell.angle_gamma   90.00
#
_symmetry.space_group_name_H-M   'P 1'
#
loop_
_entity.id
_entity.type
_entity.pdbx_description
1 polymer ?
#
loop_
_entity_poly.entity_id
_entity_poly.type
_entity_poly.pdbx_seq_one_letter_code
_entity_poly.pdbx_strand_id
1 'polypeptide(L)' 'MTVRVGDELPPLRIPITRTLIVSGAIASRDYQDVHHDAEAAKEKGSPDIFMNILTTNGLVGRYITDHFGPH' A
#
# COMPACT_ATOMS: atom_id res chain seq x y z
N MET A 1 22.49 8.92 12.12
CA MET A 1 22.52 9.59 10.81
C MET A 1 22.11 11.03 11.03
N THR A 2 22.89 12.02 10.58
CA THR A 2 22.47 13.43 10.71
C THR A 2 21.54 13.73 9.54
N VAL A 3 20.25 13.89 9.82
CA VAL A 3 19.21 14.25 8.85
C VAL A 3 19.09 15.76 8.79
N ARG A 4 18.99 16.34 7.59
CA ARG A 4 18.81 17.78 7.37
C ARG A 4 17.52 18.03 6.60
N VAL A 5 16.91 19.19 6.83
CA VAL A 5 15.77 19.63 6.03
C VAL A 5 16.21 19.74 4.58
N GLY A 6 15.46 19.10 3.69
CA GLY A 6 15.77 19.04 2.26
C GLY A 6 16.46 17.74 1.82
N ASP A 7 16.83 16.85 2.73
CA ASP A 7 17.35 15.52 2.37
C ASP A 7 16.27 14.69 1.68
N GLU A 8 16.62 14.07 0.55
CA GLU A 8 15.75 13.15 -0.18
C GLU A 8 16.01 11.70 0.26
N LEU A 9 14.92 10.94 0.45
CA LEU A 9 15.01 9.52 0.78
C LEU A 9 15.15 8.67 -0.50
N PRO A 10 15.93 7.56 -0.48
CA PRO A 10 16.07 6.69 -1.64
C PRO A 10 14.72 6.10 -2.07
N PRO A 11 14.40 6.04 -3.38
CA PRO A 11 13.09 5.55 -3.82
C PRO A 11 12.90 4.07 -3.51
N LEU A 12 11.72 3.72 -2.98
CA LEU A 12 11.28 2.33 -2.83
C LEU A 12 10.30 1.99 -3.96
N ARG A 13 10.65 0.98 -4.78
CA ARG A 13 9.79 0.47 -5.85
C ARG A 13 9.17 -0.86 -5.44
N ILE A 14 7.84 -0.91 -5.37
CA ILE A 14 7.09 -2.11 -4.97
C ILE A 14 6.21 -2.53 -6.16
N PRO A 15 6.37 -3.75 -6.69
CA PRO A 15 5.43 -4.29 -7.67
C PRO A 15 4.03 -4.41 -7.05
N ILE A 16 3.05 -3.72 -7.63
CA ILE A 16 1.65 -3.82 -7.22
C ILE A 16 1.01 -4.97 -7.98
N THR A 17 0.90 -6.12 -7.32
CA THR A 17 0.27 -7.34 -7.86
C THR A 17 -1.10 -7.54 -7.24
N ARG A 18 -1.97 -8.32 -7.88
CA ARG A 18 -3.26 -8.73 -7.29
C ARG A 18 -3.07 -9.43 -5.94
N THR A 19 -2.04 -10.27 -5.80
CA THR A 19 -1.70 -10.89 -4.52
C THR A 19 -1.44 -9.85 -3.43
N LEU A 20 -0.69 -8.79 -3.73
CA LEU A 20 -0.43 -7.72 -2.77
C LEU A 20 -1.71 -6.94 -2.41
N ILE A 21 -2.53 -6.61 -3.41
CA ILE A 21 -3.80 -5.90 -3.21
C ILE A 21 -4.72 -6.72 -2.30
N VAL A 22 -4.98 -7.98 -2.65
CA VAL A 22 -5.89 -8.88 -1.92
C VAL A 22 -5.37 -9.18 -0.52
N SER A 23 -4.10 -9.59 -0.40
CA SER A 23 -3.53 -9.97 0.90
C SER A 23 -3.40 -8.78 1.85
N GLY A 24 -3.06 -7.59 1.34
CA GLY A 24 -3.00 -6.36 2.12
C GLY A 24 -4.39 -5.96 2.65
N ALA A 25 -5.41 -5.97 1.78
CA ALA A 25 -6.78 -5.69 2.18
C ALA A 25 -7.25 -6.62 3.31
N ILE A 26 -7.12 -7.95 3.12
CA ILE A 26 -7.52 -8.95 4.11
C ILE A 26 -6.72 -8.80 5.42
N ALA A 27 -5.39 -8.62 5.35
CA ALA A 27 -4.55 -8.45 6.54
C ALA A 27 -4.92 -7.18 7.34
N SER A 28 -5.33 -6.12 6.63
CA SER A 28 -5.83 -4.88 7.23
C SER A 28 -7.29 -4.94 7.69
N ARG A 29 -7.96 -6.09 7.52
CA ARG A 29 -9.37 -6.33 7.83
C ARG A 29 -10.34 -5.45 7.02
N ASP A 30 -9.91 -5.04 5.84
CA ASP A 30 -10.73 -4.35 4.87
C ASP A 30 -11.30 -5.37 3.88
N TYR A 31 -12.57 -5.70 4.09
CA TYR A 31 -13.29 -6.68 3.28
C TYR A 31 -14.15 -6.01 2.20
N GLN A 32 -13.89 -4.75 1.83
CA GLN A 32 -14.57 -4.15 0.70
C GLN A 32 -14.20 -4.91 -0.58
N ASP A 33 -15.23 -5.30 -1.33
CA ASP A 33 -15.16 -6.11 -2.56
C ASP A 33 -14.19 -5.55 -3.61
N VAL A 34 -14.07 -4.23 -3.74
CA VAL A 34 -13.20 -3.57 -4.73
C VAL A 34 -11.71 -3.92 -4.60
N HIS A 35 -11.30 -4.59 -3.52
CA HIS A 35 -9.92 -5.04 -3.30
C HIS A 35 -9.69 -6.51 -3.64
N HIS A 36 -10.74 -7.29 -3.90
CA HIS A 36 -10.60 -8.74 -4.09
C HIS A 36 -11.58 -9.36 -5.09
N ASP A 37 -12.57 -8.62 -5.56
CA ASP A 37 -13.49 -9.00 -6.61
C ASP A 37 -13.38 -8.00 -7.78
N ALA A 38 -12.82 -8.50 -8.89
CA ALA A 38 -12.59 -7.68 -10.08
C ALA A 38 -13.89 -7.30 -10.81
N GLU A 39 -14.93 -8.12 -10.73
CA GLU A 39 -16.21 -7.81 -11.37
C GLU A 39 -16.97 -6.78 -10.55
N ALA A 40 -17.02 -6.95 -9.22
CA ALA A 40 -17.60 -5.93 -8.33
C ALA A 40 -16.89 -4.57 -8.45
N ALA A 41 -15.56 -4.57 -8.61
CA ALA A 41 -14.79 -3.34 -8.87
C ALA A 41 -15.23 -2.65 -10.18
N LYS A 42 -15.42 -3.42 -11.26
CA LYS A 42 -15.90 -2.92 -12.57
C LYS A 42 -17.32 -2.41 -12.53
N GLU A 43 -18.22 -3.11 -11.85
CA GLU A 43 -19.60 -2.66 -11.63
C GLU A 43 -19.66 -1.31 -10.92
N LYS A 44 -18.67 -1.04 -10.05
CA LYS A 44 -18.49 0.25 -9.35
C LYS A 44 -17.66 1.28 -10.12
N GLY A 45 -17.32 1.00 -11.38
CA GLY A 45 -16.66 1.93 -12.29
C GLY A 45 -15.13 1.92 -12.24
N SER A 46 -14.51 0.99 -11.50
CA SER A 46 -13.05 0.82 -11.48
C SER A 46 -12.59 -0.15 -12.57
N PRO A 47 -11.43 0.05 -13.22
CA PRO A 47 -10.98 -0.85 -14.30
C PRO A 47 -10.56 -2.25 -13.82
N ASP A 48 -10.10 -2.38 -12.57
CA ASP A 48 -9.72 -3.64 -11.91
C ASP A 48 -9.77 -3.42 -10.38
N ILE A 49 -9.43 -4.44 -9.59
CA ILE A 49 -9.19 -4.30 -8.15
C ILE A 49 -8.05 -3.31 -7.88
N PHE A 50 -8.14 -2.59 -6.76
CA PHE A 50 -7.14 -1.59 -6.40
C PHE A 50 -6.73 -1.65 -4.93
N MET A 51 -5.54 -1.12 -4.66
CA MET A 51 -4.96 -1.07 -3.33
C MET A 51 -5.84 -0.28 -2.37
N ASN A 52 -6.08 -0.82 -1.18
CA ASN A 52 -6.78 -0.06 -0.14
C ASN A 52 -5.84 0.96 0.54
N ILE A 53 -6.45 1.91 1.24
CA ILE A 53 -5.70 2.98 1.91
C ILE A 53 -4.85 2.44 3.06
N LEU A 54 -5.30 1.38 3.76
CA LEU A 54 -4.60 0.84 4.92
C LEU A 54 -3.29 0.15 4.51
N THR A 55 -3.29 -0.62 3.42
CA THR A 55 -2.06 -1.23 2.90
C THR A 55 -1.09 -0.16 2.42
N THR A 56 -1.60 0.86 1.71
CA THR A 56 -0.77 2.00 1.26
C THR A 56 -0.12 2.71 2.44
N ASN A 57 -0.87 3.01 3.50
CA ASN A 57 -0.34 3.62 4.72
C ASN A 57 0.67 2.70 5.42
N GLY A 58 0.42 1.39 5.45
CA GLY A 58 1.37 0.41 5.99
C GLY A 58 2.69 0.39 5.22
N LEU A 59 2.65 0.50 3.89
CA LEU A 59 3.85 0.57 3.04
C LEU A 59 4.63 1.87 3.25
N VAL A 60 3.93 3.01 3.40
CA VAL A 60 4.55 4.29 3.75
C VAL A 60 5.18 4.23 5.15
N GLY A 61 4.44 3.72 6.13
CA GLY A 61 4.92 3.54 7.50
C GLY A 61 6.18 2.68 7.52
N ARG A 62 6.14 1.50 6.88
CA ARG A 62 7.30 0.64 6.70
C ARG A 62 8.47 1.38 6.06
N TYR A 63 8.26 2.11 4.97
CA TYR A 63 9.33 2.82 4.28
C TYR A 63 10.06 3.83 5.19
N ILE A 64 9.30 4.60 5.96
CA ILE A 64 9.84 5.56 6.92
C ILE A 64 10.57 4.83 8.06
N THR A 65 9.96 3.80 8.65
CA THR A 65 10.56 3.08 9.78
C THR A 65 11.75 2.21 9.38
N ASP A 66 11.77 1.65 8.17
CA ASP A 66 12.92 0.92 7.63
C ASP A 66 14.10 1.89 7.42
N HIS A 67 13.83 3.16 7.06
CA HIS A 67 14.86 4.18 6.87
C HIS A 67 15.43 4.73 8.19
N PHE A 68 14.58 5.09 9.14
CA PHE A 68 15.02 5.73 10.39
C PHE A 68 15.26 4.76 11.56
N GLY A 69 14.79 3.51 11.45
CA GLY A 69 14.85 2.54 12.53
C GLY A 69 13.80 2.78 13.62
N PRO A 70 13.86 2.04 14.74
CA PRO A 70 12.84 2.06 15.79
C PRO A 70 12.99 3.22 16.80
N HIS A 71 13.75 4.27 16.48
CA HIS A 71 14.20 5.29 17.43
C HIS A 71 13.98 6.71 16.94
#